data_AF-A0A0Q2LUT0-F1
#
_entry.id   AF-A0A0Q2LUT0-F1
#
_cell.length_a   1.000
_cell.length_b   1.000
_cell.length_c   1.000
_cell.angle_alpha   90.00
_cell.angle_beta   90.00
_cell.angle_gamma   90.00
#
_symmetry.space_group_name_H-M   'P 1'
#
loop_
_entity.id
_entity.type
_entity.pdbx_description
1 polymer ?
#
loop_
_entity_poly.entity_id
_entity_poly.type
_entity_poly.pdbx_seq_one_letter_code
_entity_poly.pdbx_strand_id
1 'polypeptide(L)'
;MSQLTAFVATVAVESLWYVGGLVGIVGLRWWWALLLAIGVNAVTHPVAWWVLAPEPTLPALALTEFAVTLAEAVVLAVAVRRELVTLALLSVGANASSLLTGLLLNR
;
A
#
# COMPACT_ATOMS: atom_id res chain seq x y z
N MET A 1 13.56 13.30 -1.78
CA MET A 1 12.66 13.21 -0.59
C MET A 1 13.28 12.26 0.44
N SER A 2 13.09 12.48 1.76
CA SER A 2 13.55 11.50 2.76
C SER A 2 12.67 10.25 2.77
N GLN A 3 13.19 9.08 3.18
CA GLN A 3 12.38 7.85 3.28
C GLN A 3 11.20 8.02 4.26
N LEU A 4 11.38 8.78 5.34
CA LEU A 4 10.30 9.08 6.28
C LEU A 4 9.18 9.90 5.62
N THR A 5 9.54 10.91 4.82
CA THR A 5 8.55 11.72 4.10
C THR A 5 7.81 10.88 3.05
N ALA A 6 8.52 9.99 2.35
CA ALA A 6 7.92 9.03 1.42
C ALA A 6 6.88 8.16 2.14
N PHE A 7 7.27 7.59 3.29
CA PHE A 7 6.41 6.75 4.11
C PHE A 7 5.14 7.46 4.56
N VAL A 8 5.28 8.68 5.09
CA VAL A 8 4.13 9.46 5.55
C VAL A 8 3.19 9.78 4.39
N ALA A 9 3.72 10.13 3.22
CA ALA A 9 2.91 10.39 2.03
C ALA A 9 2.17 9.13 1.56
N THR A 10 2.86 7.99 1.47
CA THR A 10 2.26 6.70 1.12
C THR A 10 1.14 6.34 2.08
N VAL A 11 1.40 6.33 3.39
CA VAL A 11 0.40 6.00 4.42
C VAL A 11 -0.80 6.93 4.32
N ALA A 12 -0.59 8.24 4.10
CA ALA A 12 -1.69 9.20 3.99
C ALA A 12 -2.60 8.90 2.79
N VAL A 13 -2.03 8.58 1.63
CA VAL A 13 -2.78 8.27 0.40
C VAL A 13 -3.47 6.91 0.50
N GLU A 14 -2.75 5.89 0.92
CA GLU A 14 -3.26 4.52 0.99
C GLU A 14 -4.28 4.31 2.11
N SER A 15 -4.18 5.07 3.19
CA SER A 15 -5.18 5.04 4.27
C SER A 15 -6.58 5.39 3.78
N LEU A 16 -6.73 6.20 2.72
CA LEU A 16 -8.04 6.50 2.15
C LEU A 16 -8.71 5.23 1.61
N TRP A 17 -7.93 4.37 0.96
CA TRP A 17 -8.38 3.07 0.44
C TRP A 17 -8.55 2.05 1.55
N TYR A 18 -7.53 1.87 2.39
CA TYR A 18 -7.56 0.83 3.42
C TYR A 18 -8.53 1.15 4.53
N VAL A 19 -8.51 2.36 5.11
CA VAL A 19 -9.46 2.72 6.17
C VAL A 19 -10.87 2.77 5.60
N GLY A 20 -11.07 3.42 4.44
CA GLY A 20 -12.37 3.50 3.79
C GLY A 20 -12.95 2.13 3.46
N GLY A 21 -12.17 1.27 2.80
CA GLY A 21 -12.58 -0.08 2.41
C GLY A 21 -12.76 -1.03 3.58
N LEU A 22 -11.83 -1.06 4.54
CA LEU A 22 -11.93 -1.95 5.70
C LEU A 22 -13.07 -1.55 6.64
N VAL A 23 -13.36 -0.25 6.78
CA VAL A 23 -14.53 0.20 7.56
C VAL A 23 -15.81 -0.05 6.78
N GLY A 24 -15.88 0.40 5.52
CA GLY A 24 -17.12 0.40 4.74
C GLY A 24 -17.55 -0.98 4.22
N ILE A 25 -16.60 -1.83 3.84
CA ILE A 25 -16.88 -3.14 3.24
C ILE A 25 -16.75 -4.25 4.29
N VAL A 26 -15.71 -4.19 5.12
CA VAL A 26 -15.42 -5.27 6.08
C VAL A 26 -16.07 -5.03 7.45
N GLY A 27 -16.40 -3.78 7.79
CA GLY A 27 -17.00 -3.43 9.09
C GLY A 27 -15.99 -3.37 10.24
N LEU A 28 -14.70 -3.15 9.95
CA LEU A 28 -13.68 -2.94 10.98
C LEU A 28 -13.90 -1.60 11.70
N ARG A 29 -13.47 -1.54 12.97
CA ARG A 29 -13.39 -0.26 13.69
C ARG A 29 -12.27 0.58 13.09
N TRP A 30 -12.49 1.89 12.92
CA TRP A 30 -11.59 2.76 12.14
C TRP A 30 -10.14 2.75 12.61
N TRP A 31 -9.90 2.64 13.93
CA TRP A 31 -8.53 2.60 14.47
C TRP A 31 -7.82 1.29 14.16
N TRP A 32 -8.53 0.16 14.12
CA TRP A 32 -7.95 -1.10 13.68
C TRP A 32 -7.62 -1.08 12.19
N ALA A 33 -8.50 -0.49 11.38
CA ALA A 33 -8.23 -0.30 9.96
C ALA A 33 -7.01 0.61 9.73
N LEU A 34 -6.87 1.68 10.52
CA LEU A 34 -5.71 2.57 10.47
C LEU A 34 -4.41 1.86 10.88
N LEU A 35 -4.42 1.09 11.97
CA LEU A 35 -3.26 0.31 12.42
C LEU A 35 -2.85 -0.73 11.37
N LEU A 36 -3.82 -1.37 10.71
CA LEU A 36 -3.55 -2.29 9.61
C LEU A 36 -2.95 -1.58 8.40
N ALA A 37 -3.50 -0.44 8.00
CA ALA A 37 -2.97 0.36 6.89
C ALA A 37 -1.49 0.72 7.13
N ILE A 38 -1.18 1.24 8.32
CA ILE A 38 0.19 1.58 8.73
C ILE A 38 1.07 0.33 8.76
N GLY A 39 0.60 -0.76 9.37
CA GLY A 39 1.38 -1.99 9.54
C GLY A 39 1.72 -2.65 8.20
N VAL A 40 0.74 -2.74 7.29
CA VAL A 40 0.94 -3.26 5.93
C VAL A 40 2.00 -2.44 5.20
N ASN A 41 1.83 -1.11 5.18
CA ASN A 41 2.77 -0.18 4.56
C ASN A 41 4.18 -0.31 5.15
N ALA A 42 4.30 -0.40 6.48
CA ALA A 42 5.58 -0.52 7.18
C ALA A 42 6.34 -1.80 6.83
N VAL A 43 5.62 -2.87 6.46
CA VAL A 43 6.22 -4.15 6.06
C VAL A 43 6.62 -4.14 4.59
N THR A 44 5.81 -3.57 3.71
CA THR A 44 5.99 -3.70 2.26
C THR A 44 6.91 -2.63 1.66
N HIS A 45 6.73 -1.38 2.06
CA HIS A 45 7.34 -0.24 1.37
C HIS A 45 8.84 -0.06 1.61
N PRO A 46 9.40 -0.28 2.82
CA PRO A 46 10.85 -0.23 3.00
C PRO A 46 11.60 -1.20 2.09
N VAL A 47 11.04 -2.40 1.88
CA VAL A 47 11.61 -3.41 0.98
C VAL A 47 11.48 -2.97 -0.47
N ALA A 48 10.31 -2.48 -0.88
CA ALA A 48 10.06 -2.00 -2.23
C ALA A 48 11.02 -0.87 -2.63
N TRP A 49 11.20 0.13 -1.76
CA TRP A 49 12.11 1.24 -2.04
C TRP A 49 13.57 0.81 -2.09
N TRP A 50 13.96 -0.17 -1.27
CA TRP A 50 15.31 -0.72 -1.32
C TRP A 50 15.57 -1.45 -2.65
N VAL A 51 14.60 -2.21 -3.15
CA VAL A 51 14.68 -2.90 -4.45
C VAL A 51 14.73 -1.92 -5.63
N LEU A 52 14.01 -0.80 -5.52
CA LEU A 52 13.90 0.19 -6.59
C LEU A 52 15.01 1.25 -6.59
N ALA A 53 15.86 1.31 -5.57
CA ALA A 53 16.95 2.26 -5.49
C ALA A 53 18.19 1.80 -6.30
N PRO A 54 18.97 2.72 -6.91
CA PRO A 54 18.75 4.17 -7.00
C PRO A 54 18.00 4.62 -8.27
N GLU A 55 18.01 3.81 -9.34
CA GLU A 55 17.40 4.14 -10.63
C GLU A 55 16.40 3.06 -11.05
N PRO A 56 15.11 3.23 -10.72
CA PRO A 56 14.10 2.26 -11.08
C PRO A 56 13.82 2.31 -12.59
N THR A 57 13.85 1.13 -13.22
CA THR A 57 13.36 0.97 -14.60
C THR A 57 11.85 0.73 -14.59
N LEU A 58 11.14 1.04 -15.68
CA LEU A 58 9.70 0.79 -15.79
C LEU A 58 9.31 -0.68 -15.53
N PRO A 59 10.05 -1.69 -16.04
CA PRO A 59 9.75 -3.09 -15.73
C PRO A 59 9.96 -3.42 -14.24
N ALA A 60 11.01 -2.89 -13.62
CA ALA A 60 11.25 -3.10 -12.19
C ALA A 60 10.13 -2.49 -11.36
N LEU A 61 9.71 -1.27 -11.71
CA LEU A 61 8.60 -0.59 -11.07
C LEU A 61 7.30 -1.40 -11.19
N ALA A 62 6.92 -1.84 -12.39
CA ALA A 62 5.71 -2.65 -12.59
C ALA A 62 5.74 -3.97 -11.82
N LEU A 63 6.90 -4.65 -11.78
CA LEU A 63 7.06 -5.89 -11.04
C LEU A 63 6.98 -5.68 -9.52
N THR A 64 7.61 -4.62 -9.01
CA THR A 64 7.55 -4.26 -7.60
C THR A 64 6.14 -3.89 -7.18
N GLU A 65 5.43 -3.08 -7.97
CA GLU A 65 4.01 -2.73 -7.73
C GLU A 65 3.12 -3.98 -7.67
N PHE A 66 3.31 -4.90 -8.61
CA PHE A 66 2.57 -6.17 -8.61
C PHE A 66 2.89 -7.01 -7.36
N ALA A 67 4.17 -7.13 -7.00
CA ALA A 67 4.61 -7.90 -5.84
C ALA A 67 4.12 -7.30 -4.52
N VAL A 68 4.19 -5.97 -4.36
CA VAL A 68 3.69 -5.25 -3.19
C VAL A 68 2.18 -5.42 -3.09
N THR A 69 1.43 -5.15 -4.17
CA THR A 69 -0.03 -5.32 -4.19
C THR A 69 -0.46 -6.72 -3.72
N LEU A 70 0.21 -7.77 -4.21
CA LEU A 70 -0.06 -9.14 -3.79
C LEU A 70 0.31 -9.38 -2.31
N ALA A 71 1.48 -8.91 -1.88
CA ALA A 71 1.92 -9.05 -0.50
C ALA A 71 0.94 -8.38 0.47
N GLU A 72 0.48 -7.17 0.16
CA GLU A 72 -0.47 -6.42 0.97
C GLU A 72 -1.84 -7.11 1.02
N ALA A 73 -2.34 -7.58 -0.13
CA ALA A 73 -3.57 -8.34 -0.20
C ALA A 73 -3.51 -9.61 0.68
N VAL A 74 -2.39 -10.32 0.67
CA VAL A 74 -2.17 -11.51 1.51
C VAL A 74 -2.08 -11.14 2.98
N VAL A 75 -1.31 -10.11 3.36
CA VAL A 75 -1.21 -9.66 4.76
C VAL A 75 -2.58 -9.26 5.29
N LEU A 76 -3.36 -8.50 4.52
CA LEU A 76 -4.73 -8.14 4.87
C LEU A 76 -5.65 -9.37 4.96
N ALA A 77 -5.54 -10.32 4.03
CA ALA A 77 -6.36 -11.53 4.04
C ALA A 77 -6.08 -12.38 5.28
N VAL A 78 -4.81 -12.50 5.68
CA VAL A 78 -4.42 -13.20 6.91
C VAL A 78 -4.92 -12.45 8.15
N ALA A 79 -4.74 -11.13 8.21
CA ALA A 79 -5.09 -10.33 9.37
C ALA A 79 -6.61 -10.25 9.60
N VAL A 80 -7.38 -10.12 8.51
CA VAL A 80 -8.81 -9.80 8.56
C VAL A 80 -9.68 -11.03 8.27
N ARG A 81 -9.10 -12.10 7.71
CA ARG A 81 -9.76 -13.38 7.36
C ARG A 81 -10.95 -13.18 6.42
N ARG A 82 -10.75 -12.38 5.38
CA ARG A 82 -11.75 -12.05 4.36
C ARG A 82 -11.33 -12.47 2.97
N GLU A 83 -12.27 -12.37 2.05
CA GLU A 83 -12.08 -12.75 0.65
C GLU A 83 -10.94 -11.97 0.00
N LEU A 84 -10.03 -12.71 -0.64
CA LEU A 84 -8.80 -12.17 -1.21
C LEU A 84 -9.05 -11.18 -2.35
N VAL A 85 -10.11 -11.38 -3.15
CA VAL A 85 -10.40 -10.52 -4.32
C VAL A 85 -10.72 -9.11 -3.87
N THR A 86 -11.64 -8.95 -2.91
CA THR A 86 -11.97 -7.63 -2.34
C THR A 86 -10.74 -6.92 -1.80
N LEU A 87 -9.88 -7.63 -1.06
CA LEU A 87 -8.67 -7.05 -0.47
C LEU A 87 -7.61 -6.71 -1.52
N ALA A 88 -7.48 -7.52 -2.57
CA ALA A 88 -6.61 -7.25 -3.70
C ALA A 88 -7.05 -5.99 -4.45
N LEU A 89 -8.35 -5.78 -4.66
CA LEU A 89 -8.87 -4.57 -5.30
C LEU A 89 -8.56 -3.31 -4.47
N LEU A 90 -8.67 -3.39 -3.14
CA LEU A 90 -8.26 -2.30 -2.25
C LEU A 90 -6.76 -2.02 -2.36
N SER A 91 -5.91 -3.05 -2.36
CA SER A 91 -4.47 -2.88 -2.52
C SER A 91 -4.09 -2.31 -3.89
N VAL A 92 -4.77 -2.70 -4.97
CA VAL A 92 -4.55 -2.11 -6.30
C VAL A 92 -4.86 -0.61 -6.28
N GLY A 93 -6.00 -0.22 -5.70
CA GLY A 93 -6.38 1.20 -5.59
C GLY A 93 -5.37 2.00 -4.76
N ALA A 94 -4.93 1.44 -3.63
CA ALA A 94 -3.93 2.01 -2.75
C ALA A 94 -2.59 2.24 -3.47
N ASN A 95 -1.98 1.18 -4.00
CA ASN A 95 -0.67 1.23 -4.68
C ASN A 95 -0.71 2.13 -5.92
N ALA A 96 -1.74 2.01 -6.76
CA ALA A 96 -1.84 2.86 -7.94
C ALA A 96 -1.92 4.35 -7.57
N SER A 97 -2.61 4.69 -6.48
CA SER A 97 -2.73 6.07 -6.00
C SER A 97 -1.43 6.57 -5.39
N SER A 98 -0.74 5.74 -4.60
CA SER A 98 0.53 6.11 -3.96
C SER A 98 1.66 6.21 -4.98
N LEU A 99 1.73 5.30 -5.95
CA LEU A 99 2.64 5.38 -7.10
C LEU A 99 2.42 6.67 -7.89
N LEU A 100 1.18 6.97 -8.29
CA LEU A 100 0.87 8.20 -9.02
C LEU A 100 1.28 9.44 -8.22
N THR A 101 1.01 9.45 -6.92
CA THR A 101 1.44 10.53 -6.03
C THR A 101 2.96 10.65 -5.99
N GLY A 102 3.68 9.53 -5.87
CA GLY A 102 5.14 9.51 -5.92
C GLY A 102 5.72 10.03 -7.23
N LEU A 103 5.09 9.70 -8.37
CA LEU A 103 5.46 10.21 -9.69
C LEU A 103 5.18 11.71 -9.85
N LEU A 104 4.16 12.25 -9.18
CA LEU A 104 3.86 13.69 -9.20
C LEU A 104 4.78 14.48 -8.28
N LEU A 105 5.14 13.94 -7.11
CA LEU A 105 5.98 14.63 -6.12
C LEU A 105 7.49 14.56 -6.40
N ASN A 106 7.95 13.59 -7.19
CA ASN A 106 9.36 13.44 -7.57
C ASN A 106 9.68 13.96 -9.00
N ARG A 107 8.75 14.70 -9.63
CA ARG A 107 9.06 15.56 -10.78
C ARG A 107 9.62 16.89 -10.31
#